data_AF-A0A970CS89-F1
#
_entry.id   AF-A0A970CS89-F1
#
_cell.length_a   1.000
_cell.length_b   1.000
_cell.length_c   1.000
_cell.angle_alpha   90.00
_cell.angle_beta   90.00
_cell.angle_gamma   90.00
#
_symmetry.space_group_name_H-M   'P 1'
#
loop_
_entity.id
_entity.type
_entity.pdbx_description
1 polymer ?
#
loop_
_entity_poly.entity_id
_entity_poly.type
_entity_poly.pdbx_seq_one_letter_code
_entity_poly.pdbx_strand_id
1 'polypeptide(L)'
;MSCYNIIAIRLESRTQNANNLQEILTRSGCNIKVRLGLHEVSDDYCANDGVIILQVCGKDEEIQQLLDNLNHMDGATAKLIRL
;
A
#
# COMPACT_ATOMS: atom_id res chain seq x y z
N MET A 1 6.95 17.43 -13.11
CA MET A 1 6.28 17.55 -11.81
C MET A 1 6.96 16.60 -10.84
N SER A 2 7.39 17.10 -9.69
CA SER A 2 8.06 16.29 -8.67
C SER A 2 7.02 15.51 -7.86
N CYS A 3 7.26 14.21 -7.64
CA CYS A 3 6.33 13.33 -6.95
C CYS A 3 6.83 13.02 -5.55
N TYR A 4 6.25 13.70 -4.57
CA TYR A 4 6.60 13.61 -3.17
C TYR A 4 5.45 13.02 -2.35
N ASN A 5 4.72 12.06 -2.93
CA ASN A 5 3.61 11.40 -2.26
C ASN A 5 4.00 9.97 -1.89
N ILE A 6 3.81 9.63 -0.61
CA ILE A 6 4.03 8.29 -0.07
C ILE A 6 2.71 7.73 0.44
N ILE A 7 2.38 6.50 0.06
CA ILE A 7 1.32 5.73 0.69
C ILE A 7 1.97 4.64 1.54
N ALA A 8 1.73 4.67 2.84
CA ALA A 8 2.11 3.61 3.76
C ALA A 8 0.90 2.73 4.03
N ILE A 9 1.07 1.42 3.87
CA ILE A 9 0.01 0.42 3.97
C ILE A 9 0.41 -0.58 5.05
N ARG A 10 -0.43 -0.78 6.06
CA ARG A 10 -0.37 -1.95 6.94
C ARG A 10 -1.33 -3.00 6.37
N LEU A 11 -0.84 -4.23 6.21
CA LEU A 11 -1.59 -5.37 5.71
C LEU A 11 -1.61 -6.44 6.80
N GLU A 12 -2.80 -6.81 7.25
CA GLU A 12 -3.05 -7.91 8.17
C GLU A 12 -3.26 -9.21 7.40
N SER A 13 -2.94 -10.35 8.01
CA SER A 13 -3.16 -11.69 7.41
C SER A 13 -2.66 -11.77 5.96
N ARG A 14 -1.39 -11.41 5.75
CA ARG A 14 -0.77 -11.22 4.43
C ARG A 14 -1.09 -12.32 3.42
N THR A 15 -1.10 -13.59 3.82
CA THR A 15 -1.36 -14.73 2.91
C THR A 15 -2.76 -14.71 2.28
N GLN A 16 -3.76 -14.16 2.97
CA GLN A 16 -5.12 -14.07 2.45
C GLN A 16 -5.32 -12.81 1.62
N ASN A 17 -4.73 -11.68 2.04
CA ASN A 17 -4.98 -10.37 1.44
C ASN A 17 -3.98 -9.97 0.33
N ALA A 18 -2.86 -10.70 0.19
CA ALA A 18 -1.81 -10.37 -0.78
C ALA A 18 -2.31 -10.34 -2.24
N ASN A 19 -3.18 -11.27 -2.64
CA ASN A 19 -3.67 -11.34 -4.02
C ASN A 19 -4.56 -10.15 -4.36
N ASN A 20 -5.50 -9.80 -3.47
CA ASN A 20 -6.38 -8.65 -3.66
C ASN A 20 -5.57 -7.34 -3.68
N LEU A 21 -4.61 -7.20 -2.76
CA LEU A 21 -3.71 -6.05 -2.77
C LEU A 21 -2.91 -5.95 -4.06
N GLN A 22 -2.36 -7.07 -4.54
CA GLN A 22 -1.60 -7.09 -5.78
C GLN A 22 -2.45 -6.69 -6.98
N GLU A 23 -3.73 -7.06 -7.01
CA GLU A 23 -4.65 -6.65 -8.07
C GLU A 23 -4.88 -5.14 -8.08
N ILE A 24 -5.15 -4.53 -6.91
CA ILE A 24 -5.33 -3.08 -6.78
C ILE A 24 -4.06 -2.31 -7.22
N LEU A 25 -2.89 -2.77 -6.77
CA LEU A 25 -1.61 -2.14 -7.12
C LEU A 25 -1.30 -2.30 -8.62
N THR A 26 -1.65 -3.43 -9.23
CA THR A 26 -1.46 -3.66 -10.66
C THR A 26 -2.32 -2.71 -11.49
N ARG A 27 -3.60 -2.53 -11.12
CA ARG A 27 -4.52 -1.59 -11.77
C ARG A 27 -4.04 -0.14 -11.69
N SER A 28 -3.32 0.21 -10.63
CA SER A 28 -2.76 1.54 -10.38
C SER A 28 -1.28 1.66 -10.75
N GLY A 29 -0.72 0.69 -11.49
CA GLY A 29 0.72 0.55 -11.70
C GLY A 29 1.38 1.75 -12.39
N CYS A 30 0.68 2.43 -13.28
CA CYS A 30 1.18 3.64 -13.96
C CYS A 30 1.51 4.79 -12.99
N ASN A 31 0.88 4.78 -11.81
CA ASN A 31 1.00 5.82 -10.79
C ASN A 31 2.00 5.45 -9.69
N ILE A 32 2.60 4.26 -9.71
CA ILE A 32 3.51 3.78 -8.67
C ILE A 32 4.95 3.84 -9.19
N LYS A 33 5.79 4.65 -8.55
CA LYS A 33 7.23 4.73 -8.86
C LYS A 33 8.06 3.72 -8.10
N VAL A 34 7.70 3.48 -6.84
CA VAL A 34 8.41 2.55 -5.95
C VAL A 34 7.38 1.75 -5.18
N ARG A 35 7.63 0.45 -5.05
CA ARG A 35 6.89 -0.46 -4.17
C ARG A 35 7.90 -1.22 -3.32
N LEU A 36 7.91 -0.95 -2.03
CA LEU A 36 8.76 -1.62 -1.05
C LEU A 36 7.89 -2.40 -0.07
N GLY A 37 8.02 -3.73 -0.05
CA GLY A 37 7.39 -4.58 0.96
C GLY A 37 8.36 -4.82 2.11
N LEU A 38 7.91 -4.55 3.33
CA LEU A 38 8.62 -4.79 4.58
C LEU A 38 7.85 -5.87 5.34
N HIS A 39 8.56 -6.93 5.73
CA HIS A 39 8.01 -7.97 6.59
C HIS A 39 8.32 -7.60 8.04
N GLU A 40 7.31 -7.61 8.91
CA GLU A 40 7.58 -7.55 10.35
C GLU A 40 8.16 -8.90 10.78
N VAL A 41 9.39 -8.86 11.26
CA VAL A 41 10.03 -9.99 11.95
C VAL A 41 9.84 -9.69 13.44
N SER A 42 9.00 -10.47 14.11
CA SER A 42 8.85 -10.41 15.57
C SER A 42 9.45 -11.66 16.17
N ASP A 43 10.27 -11.49 17.21
CA ASP A 43 11.03 -12.58 17.85
C ASP A 43 10.14 -13.59 18.61
N ASP A 44 8.90 -13.21 18.97
CA ASP A 44 8.04 -13.98 19.88
C ASP A 44 6.70 -14.48 19.28
N TYR A 45 6.27 -13.97 18.13
CA TYR A 45 5.02 -14.40 17.48
C TYR A 45 5.17 -14.21 15.98
N CYS A 46 4.69 -15.13 15.15
CA CYS A 46 4.57 -14.89 13.72
C CYS A 46 3.58 -13.73 13.51
N ALA A 47 4.05 -12.48 13.47
CA ALA A 47 3.25 -11.37 12.98
C ALA A 47 2.93 -11.66 11.51
N ASN A 48 1.68 -12.03 11.24
CA ASN A 48 1.16 -12.16 9.88
C ASN A 48 0.92 -10.79 9.21
N ASP A 49 1.41 -9.74 9.84
CA ASP A 49 1.29 -8.36 9.43
C ASP A 49 2.51 -7.93 8.60
N GLY A 50 2.30 -7.00 7.68
CA GLY A 50 3.36 -6.45 6.85
C GLY A 50 3.12 -4.99 6.55
N VAL A 51 4.20 -4.27 6.26
CA VAL A 51 4.14 -2.87 5.86
C VAL A 51 4.55 -2.76 4.41
N ILE A 52 3.78 -2.02 3.61
CA ILE A 52 4.13 -1.72 2.22
C ILE A 52 4.20 -0.21 2.06
N ILE A 53 5.30 0.25 1.49
CA ILE A 53 5.53 1.66 1.17
C ILE A 53 5.48 1.83 -0.33
N LEU A 54 4.64 2.74 -0.79
CA LEU A 54 4.53 3.13 -2.18
C LEU A 54 4.96 4.58 -2.35
N GLN A 55 5.82 4.86 -3.33
CA GLN A 55 5.94 6.21 -3.86
C GLN A 55 4.99 6.34 -5.04
N VAL A 56 4.10 7.33 -5.00
CA VAL A 56 3.07 7.54 -6.02
C VAL A 56 3.20 8.88 -6.73
N CYS A 57 2.83 8.87 -8.01
CA CYS A 57 2.81 9.99 -8.94
C CYS A 57 1.46 9.97 -9.66
N GLY A 58 0.89 11.14 -9.92
CA GLY A 58 -0.35 11.23 -10.69
C GLY A 58 -1.15 12.43 -10.28
N LYS A 59 -2.40 12.48 -10.77
CA LYS A 59 -3.36 13.48 -10.32
C LYS A 59 -3.82 13.15 -8.90
N ASP A 60 -4.17 14.17 -8.13
CA ASP A 60 -4.68 14.00 -6.76
C ASP A 60 -5.89 13.06 -6.71
N GLU A 61 -6.79 13.14 -7.70
CA GLU A 61 -7.96 12.26 -7.85
C GLU A 61 -7.58 10.79 -7.97
N GLU A 62 -6.56 10.47 -8.77
CA GLU A 62 -6.10 9.10 -8.99
C GLU A 62 -5.40 8.53 -7.75
N ILE A 63 -4.63 9.38 -7.05
CA ILE A 63 -3.97 9.02 -5.79
C ILE A 63 -5.02 8.76 -4.70
N GLN A 64 -6.04 9.61 -4.62
CA GLN A 64 -7.12 9.45 -3.65
C GLN A 64 -7.94 8.20 -3.94
N GLN A 65 -8.26 7.93 -5.21
CA GLN A 65 -8.97 6.72 -5.60
C GLN A 65 -8.17 5.46 -5.25
N LEU A 66 -6.84 5.45 -5.44
CA LEU A 66 -5.98 4.36 -4.97
C LEU A 66 -6.05 4.21 -3.44
N LEU A 67 -5.95 5.31 -2.69
CA LEU A 67 -6.03 5.28 -1.23
C LEU A 67 -7.36 4.72 -0.73
N ASP A 68 -8.47 5.13 -1.35
CA ASP A 68 -9.82 4.67 -1.00
C ASP A 68 -9.99 3.18 -1.33
N ASN A 69 -9.53 2.73 -2.49
CA ASN A 69 -9.56 1.31 -2.88
C ASN A 69 -8.77 0.44 -1.89
N LEU A 70 -7.62 0.92 -1.41
CA LEU A 70 -6.81 0.22 -0.41
C LEU A 70 -7.53 0.13 0.94
N ASN A 71 -8.19 1.21 1.38
CA ASN A 71 -8.90 1.24 2.66
C ASN A 71 -10.28 0.55 2.65
N HIS A 72 -10.85 0.26 1.47
CA HIS A 72 -12.05 -0.56 1.34
C HIS A 72 -11.78 -2.07 1.45
N MET A 73 -10.51 -2.48 1.45
CA MET A 73 -10.13 -3.88 1.63
C MET A 73 -10.09 -4.25 3.11
N ASP A 74 -10.76 -5.34 3.48
CA ASP A 74 -10.64 -5.92 4.82
C ASP A 74 -9.20 -6.33 5.13
N GLY A 75 -8.69 -5.89 6.27
CA GLY A 75 -7.32 -6.18 6.70
C GLY A 75 -6.24 -5.31 6.03
N ALA A 76 -6.60 -4.22 5.35
CA ALA A 76 -5.65 -3.22 4.89
C ALA A 76 -5.94 -1.86 5.55
N THR A 77 -4.89 -1.14 5.92
CA THR A 77 -4.98 0.25 6.37
C THR A 77 -3.92 1.06 5.65
N ALA A 78 -4.34 2.04 4.87
CA ALA A 78 -3.46 2.88 4.08
C ALA A 78 -3.53 4.36 4.51
N LYS A 79 -2.37 5.00 4.59
CA LYS A 79 -2.24 6.44 4.88
C LYS A 79 -1.40 7.13 3.82
N LEU A 80 -1.89 8.28 3.34
CA LEU A 80 -1.17 9.16 2.42
C LEU A 80 -0.36 10.19 3.21
N ILE A 81 0.90 10.35 2.83
CA ILE A 81 1.82 11.37 3.32
C ILE A 81 2.29 12.18 2.12
N ARG A 82 2.12 13.50 2.19
CA ARG A 82 2.64 14.45 1.19
C ARG A 82 3.87 15.13 1.78
N LEU A 83 5.01 15.00 1.11
CA LEU A 83 6.31 15.57 1.51
C LEU A 83 6.59 16.89 0.79
#